data_AF-A0A645IS47-F1
#
_entry.id   AF-A0A645IS47-F1
#
_cell.length_a   1.000
_cell.length_b   1.000
_cell.length_c   1.000
_cell.angle_alpha   90.00
_cell.angle_beta   90.00
_cell.angle_gamma   90.00
#
_symmetry.space_group_name_H-M   'P 1'
#
loop_
_entity.id
_entity.type
_entity.pdbx_description
1 polymer ?
#
loop_
_entity_poly.entity_id
_entity_poly.type
_entity_poly.pdbx_seq_one_letter_code
_entity_poly.pdbx_strand_id
1 'polypeptide(L)'
;MDERIAAGETSLAHAQSSPVLLGITKASLATDSFLSAASFQETTRVLTEAAIHGKIDPLLGLKENVIIGKLIPAGTGMACYNDIKERGAE
;
A
#
# COMPACT_ATOMS: atom_id res chain seq x y z
N MET A 1 -10.13 -0.53 -23.40
CA MET A 1 -10.62 0.86 -23.21
C MET A 1 -10.28 1.67 -24.44
N ASP A 2 -9.05 1.55 -24.93
CA ASP A 2 -8.56 2.10 -26.21
C ASP A 2 -9.43 1.67 -27.41
N GLU A 3 -9.83 0.40 -27.49
CA GLU A 3 -10.77 -0.10 -28.53
C GLU A 3 -12.17 0.53 -28.43
N ARG A 4 -12.63 0.92 -27.23
CA ARG A 4 -13.93 1.56 -27.01
C ARG A 4 -13.91 3.05 -27.33
N ILE A 5 -12.80 3.71 -27.03
CA ILE A 5 -12.53 5.09 -27.44
C ILE A 5 -12.42 5.16 -28.97
N ALA A 6 -11.77 4.17 -29.60
CA ALA A 6 -11.69 4.04 -31.06
C ALA A 6 -13.04 3.71 -31.72
N ALA A 7 -13.93 3.00 -31.02
CA ALA A 7 -15.31 2.71 -31.46
C ALA A 7 -16.28 3.90 -31.31
N GLY A 8 -15.80 5.08 -30.89
CA GLY A 8 -16.57 6.33 -30.88
C GLY A 8 -17.25 6.68 -29.55
N GLU A 9 -16.94 5.99 -28.46
CA GLU A 9 -17.38 6.41 -27.11
C GLU A 9 -16.55 7.62 -26.64
N THR A 10 -17.00 8.83 -26.97
CA THR A 10 -16.33 10.11 -26.66
C THR A 10 -16.36 10.52 -25.18
N SER A 11 -17.06 9.77 -24.33
CA SER A 11 -17.16 10.04 -22.89
C SER A 11 -16.01 9.44 -22.06
N LEU A 12 -15.13 8.66 -22.66
CA LEU A 12 -14.03 7.97 -21.99
C LEU A 12 -12.70 8.69 -22.26
N ALA A 13 -12.01 9.12 -21.21
CA ALA A 13 -10.65 9.67 -21.29
C ALA A 13 -9.73 8.96 -20.28
N HIS A 14 -8.45 8.84 -20.61
CA HIS A 14 -7.46 8.27 -19.69
C HIS A 14 -7.28 9.17 -18.46
N ALA A 15 -7.10 8.53 -17.30
CA ALA A 15 -6.73 9.25 -16.09
C ALA A 15 -5.36 9.90 -16.27
N GLN A 16 -5.26 11.20 -15.99
CA GLN A 16 -4.00 11.94 -15.96
C GLN A 16 -3.54 12.07 -14.50
N SER A 17 -2.25 11.87 -14.24
CA SER A 17 -1.65 12.05 -12.92
C SER A 17 -0.38 12.89 -13.02
N SER A 18 -0.06 13.61 -11.94
CA SER A 18 1.18 14.39 -11.79
C SER A 18 1.83 14.04 -10.45
N PRO A 19 3.16 13.92 -10.38
CA PRO A 19 3.84 13.75 -9.11
C PRO A 19 3.61 14.97 -8.21
N VAL A 20 3.43 14.72 -6.91
CA VAL A 20 3.25 15.76 -5.88
C VAL A 20 4.32 15.60 -4.83
N LEU A 21 4.98 16.70 -4.45
CA LEU A 21 5.97 16.69 -3.37
C LEU A 21 5.25 16.69 -2.01
N LEU A 22 5.50 15.66 -1.20
CA LEU A 22 4.97 15.54 0.15
C LEU A 22 6.12 15.66 1.17
N GLY A 23 5.87 16.38 2.27
CA GLY A 23 6.81 16.40 3.40
C GLY A 23 6.89 15.04 4.09
N ILE A 24 8.02 14.76 4.75
CA ILE A 24 8.32 13.43 5.33
C ILE A 24 7.22 12.90 6.27
N THR A 25 6.60 13.78 7.06
CA THR A 25 5.52 13.42 7.99
C THR A 25 4.28 12.95 7.24
N LYS A 26 3.86 13.70 6.23
CA LYS A 26 2.68 13.38 5.43
C LYS A 26 2.91 12.15 4.56
N ALA A 27 4.10 12.01 3.98
CA ALA A 27 4.48 10.82 3.24
C ALA A 27 4.49 9.56 4.13
N SER A 28 4.94 9.66 5.38
CA SER A 28 5.00 8.52 6.30
C SER A 28 3.62 8.05 6.79
N LEU A 29 2.63 8.95 6.85
CA LEU A 29 1.25 8.61 7.22
C LEU A 29 0.44 8.06 6.03
N ALA A 30 0.87 8.32 4.80
CA ALA A 30 0.20 7.91 3.56
C ALA A 30 0.64 6.51 3.06
N THR A 31 1.18 5.67 3.94
CA THR A 31 1.51 4.27 3.61
C THR A 31 0.26 3.41 3.53
N ASP A 32 0.27 2.37 2.69
CA ASP A 32 -0.83 1.43 2.53
C ASP A 32 -1.05 0.56 3.78
N SER A 33 0.01 0.33 4.56
CA SER A 33 -0.09 -0.36 5.83
C SER A 33 -0.55 0.57 6.95
N PHE A 34 -1.71 0.26 7.52
CA PHE A 34 -2.19 0.99 8.68
C PHE A 34 -1.40 0.64 9.95
N LEU A 35 -0.83 -0.57 10.09
CA LEU A 35 0.01 -0.93 11.24
C LEU A 35 1.30 -0.10 11.26
N SER A 36 1.94 0.06 10.09
CA SER A 36 3.12 0.92 9.94
C SER A 36 2.81 2.39 10.11
N ALA A 37 1.68 2.89 9.60
CA ALA A 37 1.26 4.27 9.79
C ALA A 37 1.00 4.56 11.28
N ALA A 38 0.26 3.68 11.96
CA ALA A 38 -0.12 3.84 13.35
C ALA A 38 1.08 3.83 14.32
N SER A 39 2.18 3.17 13.94
CA SER A 39 3.41 3.13 14.74
C SER A 39 4.27 4.40 14.61
N PHE A 40 3.97 5.29 13.67
CA PHE A 40 4.72 6.53 13.49
C PHE A 40 4.16 7.65 14.38
N GLN A 41 2.95 8.11 14.10
CA GLN A 41 2.23 9.16 14.84
C GLN A 41 0.71 8.99 14.65
N GLU A 42 -0.10 9.79 15.37
CA GLU A 42 -1.56 9.86 15.21
C GLU A 42 -2.29 8.50 15.37
N THR A 43 -1.76 7.60 16.21
CA THR A 43 -2.17 6.19 16.36
C THR A 43 -3.69 6.00 16.47
N THR A 44 -4.37 6.75 17.35
CA THR A 44 -5.83 6.63 17.54
C THR A 44 -6.61 6.94 16.26
N ARG A 45 -6.21 7.97 15.53
CA ARG A 45 -6.85 8.38 14.28
C ARG A 45 -6.66 7.31 13.21
N VAL A 46 -5.42 6.85 13.02
CA VAL A 46 -5.08 5.82 12.01
C VAL A 46 -5.85 4.52 12.26
N LEU A 47 -5.89 4.05 13.51
CA LEU A 47 -6.63 2.82 13.86
C LEU A 47 -8.14 3.00 13.70
N THR A 48 -8.68 4.17 14.04
CA THR A 48 -10.11 4.46 13.88
C THR A 48 -10.50 4.47 12.40
N GLU A 49 -9.72 5.16 11.55
CA GLU A 49 -9.97 5.17 10.10
C GLU A 49 -9.85 3.76 9.50
N ALA A 50 -8.85 2.97 9.93
CA ALA A 50 -8.69 1.59 9.49
C ALA A 50 -9.88 0.70 9.90
N ALA A 51 -10.38 0.84 11.13
CA ALA A 51 -11.53 0.11 11.64
C ALA A 51 -12.83 0.48 10.90
N ILE A 52 -13.07 1.77 10.65
CA ILE A 52 -14.25 2.26 9.92
C ILE A 52 -14.28 1.70 8.49
N HIS A 53 -13.13 1.71 7.81
CA HIS A 53 -13.02 1.23 6.43
C HIS A 53 -12.79 -0.28 6.33
N GLY A 54 -12.68 -1.00 7.45
CA GLY A 54 -12.38 -2.44 7.47
C GLY A 54 -11.08 -2.80 6.76
N LYS A 55 -10.04 -1.96 6.87
CA LYS A 55 -8.77 -2.15 6.15
C LYS A 55 -8.07 -3.43 6.63
N ILE A 56 -7.49 -4.17 5.68
CA ILE A 56 -6.65 -5.34 5.92
C ILE A 56 -5.21 -4.95 5.62
N ASP A 57 -4.29 -5.28 6.54
CA ASP A 57 -2.87 -5.03 6.35
C ASP A 57 -2.22 -6.23 5.64
N PRO A 58 -1.61 -6.05 4.46
CA PRO A 58 -1.01 -7.15 3.72
C PRO A 58 0.35 -7.59 4.28
N LEU A 59 0.93 -6.87 5.25
CA LEU A 59 2.21 -7.20 5.91
C LEU A 59 3.37 -7.38 4.90
N LEU A 60 3.46 -6.50 3.90
CA LEU A 60 4.51 -6.54 2.87
C LEU A 60 5.70 -5.62 3.21
N GLY A 61 5.56 -4.79 4.24
CA GLY A 61 6.55 -3.82 4.67
C GLY A 61 7.45 -4.32 5.79
N LEU A 62 8.51 -3.57 6.06
CA LEU A 62 9.47 -3.91 7.11
C LEU A 62 8.85 -3.71 8.50
N LYS A 63 8.25 -2.54 8.73
CA LYS A 63 7.75 -2.13 10.05
C LYS A 63 6.62 -3.02 10.55
N GLU A 64 5.63 -3.35 9.70
CA GLU A 64 4.56 -4.27 10.10
C GLU A 64 5.09 -5.61 10.57
N ASN A 65 6.03 -6.19 9.81
CA ASN A 65 6.58 -7.50 10.14
C ASN A 65 7.42 -7.48 11.41
N VAL A 66 8.16 -6.39 11.67
CA VAL A 66 8.82 -6.20 12.97
C VAL A 66 7.81 -6.13 14.11
N ILE A 67 6.72 -5.37 13.95
CA ILE A 67 5.67 -5.20 14.98
C ILE A 67 5.02 -6.54 15.33
N ILE A 68 4.73 -7.37 14.32
CA ILE A 68 4.08 -8.68 14.48
C ILE A 68 5.09 -9.78 14.88
N GLY A 69 6.39 -9.53 14.78
CA GLY A 69 7.44 -10.50 15.10
C GLY A 69 7.68 -11.55 14.01
N LYS A 70 7.39 -11.22 12.75
CA LYS A 70 7.72 -12.05 11.58
C LYS A 70 9.07 -11.65 10.99
N LEU A 71 9.66 -12.54 10.18
CA LEU A 71 10.82 -12.20 9.38
C LEU A 71 10.49 -11.03 8.46
N ILE A 72 11.37 -10.03 8.43
CA ILE A 72 11.23 -8.86 7.56
C ILE A 72 11.54 -9.23 6.11
N PRO A 73 10.92 -8.57 5.12
CA PRO A 73 11.23 -8.75 3.70
C PRO A 73 12.53 -8.03 3.31
N ALA A 74 13.62 -8.37 3.99
CA ALA A 74 14.96 -7.85 3.76
C ALA A 74 16.02 -8.85 4.23
N GLY A 75 17.20 -8.81 3.62
CA GLY A 75 18.33 -9.69 3.98
C GLY A 75 17.95 -11.17 3.92
N THR A 76 18.22 -11.90 5.00
CA THR A 76 17.92 -13.34 5.12
C THR A 76 16.44 -13.67 5.07
N GLY A 77 15.56 -12.70 5.37
CA GLY A 77 14.11 -12.89 5.28
C GLY A 77 13.57 -12.90 3.85
N MET A 78 14.32 -12.43 2.85
CA MET A 78 13.87 -12.35 1.44
C MET A 78 13.47 -13.70 0.85
N ALA A 79 14.10 -14.80 1.28
CA ALA A 79 13.79 -16.13 0.78
C ALA A 79 12.31 -16.49 0.95
N CYS A 80 11.70 -16.12 2.09
CA CYS A 80 10.28 -16.39 2.35
C CYS A 80 9.32 -15.49 1.54
N TYR A 81 9.77 -14.31 1.11
CA TYR A 81 8.92 -13.34 0.41
C TYR A 81 9.02 -13.44 -1.11
N ASN A 82 10.11 -14.00 -1.64
CA ASN A 82 10.23 -14.27 -3.08
C ASN A 82 9.14 -15.25 -3.55
N ASP A 83 8.90 -16.33 -2.79
CA ASP A 83 7.84 -17.31 -3.09
C ASP A 83 6.42 -16.71 -3.01
N ILE A 84 6.21 -15.70 -2.17
CA ILE A 84 4.91 -15.01 -2.03
C ILE A 84 4.65 -14.11 -3.23
N LYS A 85 5.68 -13.45 -3.75
CA LYS A 85 5.56 -12.53 -4.89
C LYS A 85 5.21 -13.29 -6.19
N GLU A 86 5.68 -14.52 -6.34
CA GLU A 86 5.34 -15.38 -7.49
C GLU A 86 3.91 -15.92 -7.43
N ARG A 87 3.36 -16.16 -6.22
CA ARG A 87 1.98 -16.66 -6.05
C ARG A 87 0.89 -15.59 -6.19
N GLY A 88 1.24 -14.31 -6.14
CA GLY A 88 0.30 -13.19 -6.31
C GLY A 88 0.21 -12.65 -7.75
N ALA A 89 0.92 -13.26 -8.69
CA ALA A 89 0.96 -12.88 -10.10
C ALA A 89 0.12 -13.80 -11.02
N GLU A 90 -0.66 -14.73 -10.44
CA GLU A 90 -1.67 -15.54 -11.12
C GLU A 90 -3.09 -15.03 -10.86
#